data_AF-A0AAU3WRB2-F1
#
_entry.id   AF-A0AAU3WRB2-F1
#
_cell.length_a   1.000
_cell.length_b   1.000
_cell.length_c   1.000
_cell.angle_alpha   90.00
_cell.angle_beta   90.00
_cell.angle_gamma   90.00
#
_symmetry.space_group_name_H-M   'P 1'
#
loop_
_entity.id
_entity.type
_entity.pdbx_description
1 polymer ?
#
loop_
_entity_poly.entity_id
_entity_poly.type
_entity_poly.pdbx_seq_one_letter_code
_entity_poly.pdbx_strand_id
1 'polypeptide(L)'
;MKLTVFGATGGIGQEIVRQALEAGHEVTAVVRDPARLTVSGERLEVVRGDLKDPESLRPAVAGRDAVLSGLGARRRADAGIATELTRSVLKAMDAEGVRRLLVVSAGPVGPEPAGSPLIDRVMLKLIGAILKSVYVDLTAMESELARSATDWTSVRPPRLQDKPLTGSYRTVVGGFPRAGRFAGRADVAHAMLAMVDDPATVKQGVGVAY
;
A
#
# COMPACT_ATOMS: atom_id res chain seq x y z
N MET A 1 -14.02 4.87 -11.44
CA MET A 1 -14.08 4.81 -9.96
C MET A 1 -13.51 6.08 -9.37
N LYS A 2 -13.95 6.42 -8.16
CA LYS A 2 -13.43 7.48 -7.31
C LYS A 2 -12.47 6.87 -6.28
N LEU A 3 -11.18 7.15 -6.43
CA LEU A 3 -10.11 6.54 -5.64
C LEU A 3 -9.44 7.59 -4.75
N THR A 4 -9.20 7.24 -3.49
CA THR A 4 -8.39 8.07 -2.60
C THR A 4 -7.02 7.47 -2.42
N VAL A 5 -5.97 8.26 -2.60
CA VAL A 5 -4.58 7.79 -2.53
C VAL A 5 -3.83 8.50 -1.40
N PHE A 6 -3.53 7.76 -0.35
CA PHE A 6 -2.62 8.18 0.71
C PHE A 6 -1.16 7.88 0.34
N GLY A 7 -0.24 8.71 0.81
CA GLY A 7 1.17 8.58 0.44
C GLY A 7 1.42 8.88 -1.04
N ALA A 8 0.56 9.71 -1.66
CA ALA A 8 0.58 10.03 -3.09
C ALA A 8 1.88 10.69 -3.59
N THR A 9 2.69 11.28 -2.71
CA THR A 9 4.02 11.83 -3.07
C THR A 9 5.13 10.77 -2.98
N GLY A 10 4.83 9.56 -2.57
CA GLY A 10 5.77 8.45 -2.49
C GLY A 10 5.92 7.68 -3.80
N GLY A 11 6.95 6.84 -3.93
CA GLY A 11 7.25 6.21 -5.21
C GLY A 11 6.14 5.28 -5.74
N ILE A 12 5.49 4.50 -4.86
CA ILE A 12 4.31 3.71 -5.27
C ILE A 12 3.08 4.61 -5.39
N GLY A 13 2.88 5.55 -4.45
CA GLY A 13 1.72 6.44 -4.48
C GLY A 13 1.63 7.30 -5.75
N GLN A 14 2.75 7.83 -6.24
CA GLN A 14 2.79 8.59 -7.50
C GLN A 14 2.41 7.70 -8.69
N GLU A 15 2.89 6.45 -8.71
CA GLU A 15 2.53 5.48 -9.74
C GLU A 15 1.04 5.10 -9.67
N ILE A 16 0.47 4.94 -8.47
CA ILE A 16 -0.98 4.71 -8.32
C ILE A 16 -1.76 5.90 -8.90
N VAL A 17 -1.41 7.14 -8.52
CA VAL A 17 -2.11 8.34 -9.01
C VAL A 17 -2.00 8.43 -10.52
N ARG A 18 -0.79 8.29 -11.08
CA ARG A 18 -0.54 8.36 -12.53
C ARG A 18 -1.36 7.32 -13.29
N GLN A 19 -1.23 6.05 -12.91
CA GLN A 19 -1.88 4.94 -13.62
C GLN A 19 -3.42 4.97 -13.45
N ALA A 20 -3.92 5.39 -12.29
CA ALA A 20 -5.35 5.55 -12.07
C ALA A 20 -5.94 6.65 -12.96
N LEU A 21 -5.26 7.79 -13.08
CA LEU A 21 -5.70 8.88 -13.97
C LEU A 21 -5.67 8.43 -15.45
N GLU A 22 -4.64 7.71 -15.87
CA GLU A 22 -4.52 7.13 -17.21
C GLU A 22 -5.65 6.14 -17.53
N ALA A 23 -6.05 5.34 -16.55
CA ALA A 23 -7.21 4.44 -16.66
C ALA A 23 -8.58 5.15 -16.52
N GLY A 24 -8.58 6.49 -16.39
CA GLY A 24 -9.79 7.31 -16.39
C GLY A 24 -10.53 7.39 -15.05
N HIS A 25 -9.89 6.97 -13.96
CA HIS A 25 -10.45 7.12 -12.61
C HIS A 25 -10.40 8.58 -12.14
N GLU A 26 -11.31 8.93 -11.24
CA GLU A 26 -11.24 10.15 -10.44
C GLU A 26 -10.36 9.89 -9.22
N VAL A 27 -9.36 10.73 -8.98
CA VAL A 27 -8.35 10.48 -7.94
C VAL A 27 -8.31 11.65 -6.97
N THR A 28 -8.47 11.37 -5.68
CA THR A 28 -8.19 12.29 -4.58
C THR A 28 -6.84 11.92 -3.96
N ALA A 29 -5.80 12.71 -4.23
CA ALA A 29 -4.47 12.53 -3.66
C ALA A 29 -4.35 13.23 -2.31
N VAL A 30 -4.17 12.47 -1.23
CA VAL A 30 -3.96 13.01 0.11
C VAL A 30 -2.47 13.18 0.38
N VAL A 31 -2.07 14.43 0.57
CA VAL A 31 -0.66 14.83 0.69
C VAL A 31 -0.44 15.74 1.90
N ARG A 32 0.77 15.69 2.47
CA ARG A 32 1.18 16.65 3.51
C ARG A 32 1.61 17.99 2.91
N ASP A 33 2.30 17.90 1.77
CA ASP A 33 2.86 19.01 1.02
C ASP A 33 2.52 18.81 -0.47
N PRO A 34 1.54 19.57 -1.01
CA PRO A 34 1.15 19.51 -2.41
C PRO A 34 2.27 19.78 -3.40
N ALA A 35 3.27 20.59 -3.06
CA ALA A 35 4.37 20.94 -3.97
C ALA A 35 5.26 19.74 -4.33
N ARG A 36 5.14 18.63 -3.59
CA ARG A 36 5.88 17.38 -3.84
C ARG A 36 5.14 16.40 -4.76
N LEU A 37 3.89 16.70 -5.12
CA LEU A 37 3.16 15.89 -6.09
C LEU A 37 3.53 16.37 -7.49
N THR A 38 4.12 15.47 -8.28
CA THR A 38 4.60 15.74 -9.64
C THR A 38 3.57 15.40 -10.72
N VAL A 39 2.50 14.70 -10.34
CA VAL A 39 1.43 14.26 -11.24
C VAL A 39 0.32 15.31 -11.25
N SER A 40 -0.22 15.59 -12.43
CA SER A 40 -1.36 16.48 -12.65
C SER A 40 -2.39 15.83 -13.58
N GLY A 41 -3.63 16.32 -13.56
CA GLY A 41 -4.69 15.85 -14.46
C GLY A 41 -6.05 16.45 -14.08
N GLU A 42 -6.98 16.52 -15.05
CA GLU A 42 -8.31 17.11 -14.84
C GLU A 42 -9.17 16.34 -13.81
N ARG A 43 -8.90 15.04 -13.66
CA ARG A 43 -9.56 14.14 -12.71
C ARG A 43 -8.82 13.98 -11.38
N LEU A 44 -7.82 14.83 -11.13
CA LEU A 44 -7.04 14.82 -9.90
C LEU A 44 -7.47 15.94 -8.96
N GLU A 45 -7.94 15.55 -7.79
CA GLU A 45 -8.14 16.43 -6.63
C GLU A 45 -6.97 16.27 -5.67
N VAL A 46 -6.37 17.38 -5.21
CA VAL A 46 -5.27 17.34 -4.23
C VAL A 46 -5.76 17.89 -2.91
N VAL A 47 -5.79 17.03 -1.89
CA VAL A 47 -6.25 17.39 -0.53
C VAL A 47 -5.07 17.36 0.42
N ARG A 48 -4.94 18.42 1.22
CA ARG A 48 -4.00 18.43 2.34
C ARG A 48 -4.64 17.73 3.53
N GLY A 49 -4.05 16.61 3.95
CA GLY A 49 -4.54 15.84 5.10
C GLY A 49 -3.48 15.70 6.19
N ASP A 50 -3.90 15.81 7.45
CA ASP A 50 -3.07 15.42 8.59
C ASP A 50 -3.39 13.98 8.97
N LEU A 51 -2.37 13.12 8.92
CA LEU A 51 -2.53 11.70 9.22
C LEU A 51 -2.85 11.45 10.70
N LYS A 52 -2.63 12.45 11.57
CA LYS A 52 -2.88 12.42 13.00
C LYS A 52 -4.31 12.79 13.38
N ASP A 53 -5.07 13.37 12.44
CA ASP A 53 -6.44 13.80 12.67
C ASP A 53 -7.38 13.01 11.74
N PRO A 54 -8.00 11.92 12.25
CA PRO A 54 -8.95 11.13 11.47
C PRO A 54 -10.14 11.94 10.93
N GLU A 55 -10.60 12.97 11.63
CA GLU A 55 -11.72 13.79 11.16
C GLU A 55 -11.32 14.60 9.93
N SER A 56 -10.05 15.04 9.85
CA SER A 56 -9.50 15.71 8.67
C SER A 56 -9.46 14.81 7.43
N LEU A 57 -9.49 13.48 7.61
CA LEU A 57 -9.43 12.52 6.50
C LEU A 57 -10.81 12.16 5.93
N ARG A 58 -11.89 12.41 6.68
CA ARG A 58 -13.25 12.05 6.26
C ARG A 58 -13.66 12.64 4.92
N PRO A 59 -13.44 13.95 4.63
CA PRO A 59 -13.80 14.51 3.33
C PRO A 59 -13.04 13.86 2.17
N ALA A 60 -11.81 13.39 2.41
CA ALA A 60 -11.02 12.70 1.41
C ALA A 60 -11.50 11.27 1.15
N VAL A 61 -12.29 10.67 2.05
CA VAL A 61 -12.79 9.29 1.95
C VAL A 61 -14.28 9.25 1.60
N ALA A 62 -15.06 10.27 1.93
CA ALA A 62 -16.49 10.32 1.71
C ALA A 62 -16.88 10.07 0.24
N GLY A 63 -17.80 9.13 0.01
CA GLY A 63 -18.33 8.80 -1.31
C GLY A 63 -17.32 8.20 -2.31
N ARG A 64 -16.22 7.64 -1.81
CA ARG A 64 -15.17 7.01 -2.62
C ARG A 64 -15.38 5.50 -2.72
N ASP A 65 -15.01 4.95 -3.86
CA ASP A 65 -15.19 3.52 -4.13
C ASP A 65 -14.11 2.69 -3.42
N ALA A 66 -12.87 3.19 -3.40
CA ALA A 66 -11.75 2.54 -2.73
C ALA A 66 -10.69 3.51 -2.24
N VAL A 67 -9.98 3.11 -1.19
CA VAL A 67 -8.82 3.81 -0.64
C VAL A 67 -7.57 2.98 -0.88
N LEU A 68 -6.51 3.62 -1.39
CA LEU A 68 -5.20 3.03 -1.59
C LEU A 68 -4.15 3.79 -0.77
N SER A 69 -3.27 3.06 -0.10
CA SER A 69 -2.12 3.62 0.61
C SER A 69 -0.83 3.14 -0.01
N GLY A 70 -0.18 4.02 -0.77
CA GLY A 70 1.18 3.84 -1.26
C GLY A 70 2.24 4.17 -0.20
N LEU A 71 1.83 4.41 1.04
CA LEU A 71 2.73 4.71 2.15
C LEU A 71 3.40 3.42 2.64
N GLY A 72 4.65 3.21 2.24
CA GLY A 72 5.53 2.20 2.84
C GLY A 72 6.58 2.86 3.73
N ALA A 73 6.85 2.28 4.90
CA ALA A 73 7.98 2.66 5.74
C ALA A 73 9.30 2.24 5.06
N ARG A 74 10.11 3.22 4.66
CA ARG A 74 11.34 2.98 3.85
C ARG A 74 12.60 2.99 4.69
N ARG A 75 12.55 3.62 5.86
CA ARG A 75 13.66 3.83 6.79
C ARG A 75 13.19 3.64 8.21
N ARG A 76 14.12 3.40 9.14
CA ARG A 76 13.83 3.31 10.58
C ARG A 76 13.03 4.51 11.11
N ALA A 77 13.33 5.70 10.60
CA ALA A 77 12.65 6.95 10.98
C ALA A 77 11.17 7.00 10.58
N ASP A 78 10.74 6.12 9.67
CA ASP A 78 9.35 6.03 9.22
C ASP A 78 8.55 5.02 10.07
N ALA A 79 9.15 4.39 11.10
CA ALA A 79 8.49 3.42 11.96
C ALA A 79 7.39 4.08 12.82
N GLY A 80 6.22 3.45 12.84
CA GLY A 80 5.01 3.89 13.54
C GLY A 80 3.98 4.54 12.61
N ILE A 81 4.44 5.11 11.48
CA ILE A 81 3.58 5.87 10.57
C ILE A 81 2.58 4.95 9.85
N ALA A 82 2.96 3.70 9.55
CA ALA A 82 2.07 2.80 8.82
C ALA A 82 0.85 2.41 9.67
N THR A 83 1.08 2.07 10.95
CA THR A 83 0.00 1.77 11.90
C THR A 83 -0.84 3.01 12.19
N GLU A 84 -0.21 4.16 12.46
CA GLU A 84 -0.92 5.41 12.76
C GLU A 84 -1.84 5.83 11.60
N LEU A 85 -1.31 5.88 10.36
CA LEU A 85 -2.11 6.18 9.18
C LEU A 85 -3.27 5.20 9.03
N THR A 86 -2.99 3.90 9.14
CA THR A 86 -4.01 2.87 8.92
C THR A 86 -5.15 2.99 9.92
N ARG A 87 -4.87 3.28 11.19
CA ARG A 87 -5.92 3.55 12.19
C ARG A 87 -6.78 4.75 11.82
N SER A 88 -6.16 5.87 11.43
CA SER A 88 -6.88 7.08 11.03
C SER A 88 -7.75 6.83 9.79
N VAL A 89 -7.21 6.13 8.80
CA VAL A 89 -7.93 5.78 7.56
C VAL A 89 -9.08 4.82 7.85
N LEU A 90 -8.87 3.76 8.63
CA LEU A 90 -9.93 2.81 8.99
C LEU A 90 -11.07 3.52 9.72
N LYS A 91 -10.76 4.43 10.65
CA LYS A 91 -11.79 5.22 11.35
C LYS A 91 -12.57 6.14 10.40
N ALA A 92 -11.89 6.83 9.50
CA ALA A 92 -12.56 7.68 8.51
C ALA A 92 -13.42 6.86 7.53
N MET A 93 -12.92 5.71 7.08
CA MET A 93 -13.66 4.79 6.22
C MET A 93 -14.91 4.23 6.89
N ASP A 94 -14.80 3.83 8.16
CA ASP A 94 -15.94 3.34 8.95
C ASP A 94 -17.03 4.42 9.10
N ALA A 95 -16.62 5.66 9.42
CA ALA A 95 -17.53 6.79 9.56
C ALA A 95 -18.26 7.16 8.24
N GLU A 96 -17.61 6.97 7.10
CA GLU A 96 -18.15 7.30 5.77
C GLU A 96 -18.73 6.08 5.02
N GLY A 97 -18.76 4.90 5.65
CA GLY A 97 -19.27 3.67 5.05
C GLY A 97 -18.45 3.12 3.88
N VAL A 98 -17.20 3.56 3.70
CA VAL A 98 -16.31 3.07 2.65
C VAL A 98 -15.64 1.76 3.09
N ARG A 99 -15.63 0.78 2.20
CA ARG A 99 -15.27 -0.60 2.55
C ARG A 99 -13.95 -1.07 1.99
N ARG A 100 -13.53 -0.61 0.82
CA ARG A 100 -12.36 -1.16 0.12
C ARG A 100 -11.08 -0.42 0.46
N LEU A 101 -10.09 -1.12 1.03
CA LEU A 101 -8.77 -0.58 1.37
C LEU A 101 -7.63 -1.45 0.81
N LEU A 102 -6.65 -0.85 0.15
CA LEU A 102 -5.40 -1.53 -0.21
C LEU A 102 -4.22 -0.79 0.39
N VAL A 103 -3.32 -1.50 1.06
CA VAL A 103 -2.12 -0.89 1.66
C VAL A 103 -0.85 -1.61 1.24
N VAL A 104 0.27 -0.88 1.23
CA VAL A 104 1.60 -1.47 1.04
C VAL A 104 2.18 -1.92 2.39
N SER A 105 2.43 -3.22 2.51
CA SER A 105 3.21 -3.85 3.58
C SER A 105 4.57 -4.28 3.03
N ALA A 106 5.11 -5.42 3.48
CA ALA A 106 6.36 -5.97 2.99
C ALA A 106 6.32 -7.50 2.96
N GLY A 107 7.03 -8.09 1.99
CA GLY A 107 7.18 -9.55 1.85
C GLY A 107 7.48 -10.28 3.18
N PRO A 108 8.44 -9.82 4.00
CA PRO A 108 8.80 -10.49 5.26
C PRO A 108 7.74 -10.49 6.37
N VAL A 109 6.65 -9.73 6.21
CA VAL A 109 5.52 -9.72 7.17
C VAL A 109 4.59 -10.92 6.92
N GLY A 110 4.58 -11.44 5.69
CA GLY A 110 3.79 -12.61 5.32
C GLY A 110 4.45 -13.94 5.68
N PRO A 111 3.74 -15.06 5.49
CA PRO A 111 4.30 -16.39 5.70
C PRO A 111 5.48 -16.62 4.74
N GLU A 112 6.50 -17.31 5.24
CA GLU A 112 7.66 -17.67 4.43
C GLU A 112 7.25 -18.66 3.31
N PRO A 113 7.65 -18.43 2.05
CA PRO A 113 7.36 -19.37 0.97
C PRO A 113 7.99 -20.75 1.24
N ALA A 114 7.23 -21.81 0.98
CA ALA A 114 7.71 -23.18 1.13
C ALA A 114 8.96 -23.44 0.26
N GLY A 115 9.99 -24.02 0.89
CA GLY A 115 11.25 -24.38 0.23
C GLY A 115 12.13 -23.19 -0.15
N SER A 116 12.06 -22.08 0.60
CA SER A 116 12.95 -20.93 0.42
C SER A 116 14.43 -21.32 0.66
N PRO A 117 15.36 -20.90 -0.23
CA PRO A 117 16.79 -21.16 -0.06
C PRO A 117 17.33 -20.69 1.29
N LEU A 118 18.28 -21.43 1.88
CA LEU A 118 18.86 -21.10 3.20
C LEU A 118 19.49 -19.69 3.21
N ILE A 119 20.14 -19.30 2.11
CA ILE A 119 20.75 -17.97 1.97
C ILE A 119 19.71 -16.84 2.06
N ASP A 120 18.49 -17.07 1.57
CA ASP A 120 17.42 -16.07 1.62
C ASP A 120 16.93 -15.88 3.04
N ARG A 121 16.80 -16.98 3.81
CA ARG A 121 16.48 -16.91 5.25
C ARG A 121 17.52 -16.15 6.04
N VAL A 122 18.82 -16.36 5.77
CA VAL A 122 19.91 -15.65 6.47
C VAL A 122 19.88 -14.15 6.13
N MET A 123 19.73 -13.80 4.86
CA MET A 123 19.63 -12.41 4.42
C MET A 123 18.42 -11.70 5.01
N LEU A 124 17.26 -12.36 5.04
CA LEU A 124 16.05 -11.83 5.66
C LEU A 124 16.22 -11.59 7.16
N LYS A 125 16.90 -12.47 7.89
CA LYS A 125 17.22 -12.25 9.31
C LYS A 125 18.10 -11.02 9.52
N LEU A 126 19.11 -10.82 8.68
CA LEU A 126 20.03 -9.68 8.77
C LEU A 126 19.30 -8.36 8.48
N ILE A 127 18.51 -8.32 7.41
CA ILE A 127 17.67 -7.15 7.07
C ILE A 127 16.63 -6.93 8.16
N GLY A 128 16.03 -8.00 8.69
CA GLY A 128 15.12 -7.99 9.82
C GLY A 128 15.69 -7.30 11.06
N ALA A 129 16.96 -7.53 11.39
CA ALA A 129 17.63 -6.85 12.49
C ALA A 129 17.82 -5.35 12.21
N ILE A 130 18.15 -4.99 10.96
CA ILE A 130 18.35 -3.59 10.55
C ILE A 130 17.02 -2.84 10.47
N LEU A 131 15.95 -3.46 10.00
CA LEU A 131 14.64 -2.83 9.79
C LEU A 131 13.59 -3.30 10.80
N LYS A 132 14.03 -3.80 11.96
CA LYS A 132 13.15 -4.40 12.97
C LYS A 132 11.96 -3.51 13.32
N SER A 133 12.21 -2.22 13.57
CA SER A 133 11.15 -1.26 13.92
C SER A 133 10.12 -1.07 12.80
N VAL A 134 10.58 -1.12 11.54
CA VAL A 134 9.70 -1.04 10.37
C VAL A 134 8.83 -2.29 10.26
N TYR A 135 9.41 -3.49 10.40
CA TYR A 135 8.62 -4.71 10.33
C TYR A 135 7.66 -4.86 11.51
N VAL A 136 8.06 -4.43 12.72
CA VAL A 136 7.15 -4.37 13.86
C VAL A 136 5.95 -3.47 13.57
N ASP A 137 6.18 -2.29 12.99
CA ASP A 137 5.11 -1.37 12.60
C ASP A 137 4.20 -1.97 11.51
N LEU A 138 4.76 -2.59 10.46
CA LEU A 138 3.95 -3.21 9.41
C LEU A 138 3.13 -4.42 9.92
N THR A 139 3.67 -5.21 10.86
CA THR A 139 2.93 -6.28 11.51
C THR A 139 1.80 -5.74 12.38
N ALA A 140 2.03 -4.63 13.10
CA ALA A 140 0.99 -3.97 13.87
C ALA A 140 -0.09 -3.39 12.94
N MET A 141 0.29 -2.75 11.85
CA MET A 141 -0.61 -2.27 10.81
C MET A 141 -1.49 -3.41 10.25
N GLU A 142 -0.92 -4.55 9.86
CA GLU A 142 -1.70 -5.70 9.39
C GLU A 142 -2.62 -6.28 10.47
N SER A 143 -2.25 -6.17 11.75
CA SER A 143 -3.12 -6.55 12.86
C SER A 143 -4.32 -5.61 13.02
N GLU A 144 -4.14 -4.30 12.79
CA GLU A 144 -5.27 -3.34 12.77
C GLU A 144 -6.23 -3.64 11.61
N LEU A 145 -5.69 -3.93 10.42
CA LEU A 145 -6.49 -4.39 9.28
C LEU A 145 -7.30 -5.63 9.64
N ALA A 146 -6.66 -6.66 10.17
CA ALA A 146 -7.31 -7.94 10.50
C ALA A 146 -8.47 -7.79 11.49
N ARG A 147 -8.40 -6.84 12.43
CA ARG A 147 -9.48 -6.54 13.38
C ARG A 147 -10.61 -5.69 12.81
N SER A 148 -10.39 -4.99 11.70
CA SER A 148 -11.37 -4.10 11.09
C SER A 148 -12.45 -4.86 10.31
N ALA A 149 -13.61 -4.22 10.13
CA ALA A 149 -14.65 -4.71 9.23
C ALA A 149 -14.31 -4.47 7.74
N THR A 150 -13.40 -3.55 7.43
CA THR A 150 -12.99 -3.10 6.08
C THR A 150 -12.51 -4.22 5.18
N ASP A 151 -12.91 -4.23 3.91
CA ASP A 151 -12.52 -5.20 2.88
C ASP A 151 -11.10 -4.86 2.39
N TRP A 152 -10.12 -5.22 3.21
CA TRP A 152 -8.72 -4.83 3.03
C TRP A 152 -7.90 -5.81 2.18
N THR A 153 -6.86 -5.31 1.53
CA THR A 153 -5.78 -6.12 0.93
C THR A 153 -4.43 -5.55 1.36
N SER A 154 -3.56 -6.40 1.92
CA SER A 154 -2.18 -6.03 2.25
C SER A 154 -1.24 -6.47 1.14
N VAL A 155 -0.75 -5.54 0.33
CA VAL A 155 0.19 -5.84 -0.76
C VAL A 155 1.61 -5.87 -0.22
N ARG A 156 2.28 -7.01 -0.37
CA ARG A 156 3.58 -7.31 0.25
C ARG A 156 4.66 -7.42 -0.83
N PRO A 157 5.28 -6.31 -1.28
CA PRO A 157 6.42 -6.37 -2.18
C PRO A 157 7.73 -6.71 -1.45
N PRO A 158 8.76 -7.22 -2.16
CA PRO A 158 10.13 -7.31 -1.66
C PRO A 158 10.87 -5.98 -1.89
N ARG A 159 12.16 -6.04 -2.23
CA ARG A 159 12.96 -4.84 -2.50
C ARG A 159 12.45 -4.11 -3.74
N LEU A 160 12.04 -2.86 -3.54
CA LEU A 160 11.50 -2.01 -4.60
C LEU A 160 12.58 -1.44 -5.52
N GLN A 161 12.25 -1.32 -6.81
CA GLN A 161 13.05 -0.69 -7.85
C GLN A 161 12.26 0.40 -8.57
N ASP A 162 12.95 1.42 -9.06
CA ASP A 162 12.38 2.43 -9.97
C ASP A 162 12.60 1.95 -11.41
N LYS A 163 11.59 1.27 -11.94
CA LYS A 163 11.55 0.74 -13.31
C LYS A 163 10.19 1.07 -13.94
N PRO A 164 10.12 1.23 -15.28
CA PRO A 164 8.86 1.38 -15.97
C PRO A 164 7.90 0.23 -15.68
N LEU A 165 6.60 0.50 -15.85
CA LEU A 165 5.54 -0.52 -15.81
C LEU A 165 5.87 -1.64 -16.82
N THR A 166 5.86 -2.89 -16.37
CA THR A 166 6.07 -4.05 -17.24
C THR A 166 4.81 -4.91 -17.37
N GLY A 167 3.93 -4.88 -16.37
CA GLY A 167 2.78 -5.78 -16.26
C GLY A 167 3.16 -7.25 -16.04
N SER A 168 4.46 -7.55 -15.90
CA SER A 168 5.01 -8.91 -15.87
C SER A 168 5.61 -9.20 -14.50
N TYR A 169 4.76 -9.66 -13.59
CA TYR A 169 5.12 -10.01 -12.21
C TYR A 169 4.26 -11.17 -11.71
N ARG A 170 4.68 -11.80 -10.63
CA ARG A 170 3.97 -12.90 -9.98
C ARG A 170 3.23 -12.40 -8.76
N THR A 171 2.00 -12.87 -8.57
CA THR A 171 1.19 -12.63 -7.38
C THR A 171 0.93 -13.94 -6.63
N VAL A 172 0.88 -13.90 -5.30
CA VAL A 172 0.46 -15.03 -4.47
C VAL A 172 -0.47 -14.51 -3.37
N VAL A 173 -1.74 -14.87 -3.45
CA VAL A 173 -2.75 -14.58 -2.43
C VAL A 173 -2.49 -15.43 -1.19
N GLY A 174 -2.52 -14.82 0.00
CA GLY A 174 -2.23 -15.47 1.27
C GLY A 174 -0.74 -15.79 1.48
N GLY A 175 0.15 -15.45 0.53
CA GLY A 175 1.54 -15.87 0.55
C GLY A 175 2.47 -14.91 -0.18
N PHE A 176 3.57 -15.45 -0.68
CA PHE A 176 4.59 -14.65 -1.37
C PHE A 176 5.27 -15.46 -2.49
N PRO A 177 5.56 -14.86 -3.66
CA PRO A 177 6.21 -15.56 -4.76
C PRO A 177 7.57 -16.17 -4.37
N ARG A 178 7.77 -17.45 -4.66
CA ARG A 178 9.04 -18.14 -4.41
C ARG A 178 10.19 -17.44 -5.13
N ALA A 179 11.31 -17.23 -4.43
CA ALA A 179 12.49 -16.51 -4.93
C ALA A 179 12.21 -15.07 -5.41
N GLY A 180 11.10 -14.46 -4.98
CA GLY A 180 10.74 -13.08 -5.33
C GLY A 180 11.64 -12.06 -4.62
N ARG A 181 12.65 -11.52 -5.32
CA ARG A 181 13.62 -10.61 -4.71
C ARG A 181 13.33 -9.13 -4.94
N PHE A 182 12.68 -8.82 -6.05
CA PHE A 182 12.48 -7.44 -6.49
C PHE A 182 11.05 -7.23 -7.02
N ALA A 183 10.60 -5.98 -6.97
CA ALA A 183 9.40 -5.53 -7.67
C ALA A 183 9.59 -4.06 -8.08
N GLY A 184 9.13 -3.69 -9.27
CA GLY A 184 9.09 -2.30 -9.71
C GLY A 184 7.95 -1.57 -9.01
N ARG A 185 8.15 -0.30 -8.62
CA ARG A 185 7.09 0.49 -7.99
C ARG A 185 5.88 0.67 -8.91
N ALA A 186 6.11 0.82 -10.21
CA ALA A 186 5.06 0.88 -11.22
C ALA A 186 4.25 -0.42 -11.30
N ASP A 187 4.91 -1.58 -11.24
CA ASP A 187 4.24 -2.88 -11.23
C ASP A 187 3.47 -3.14 -9.94
N VAL A 188 3.98 -2.68 -8.79
CA VAL A 188 3.24 -2.77 -7.51
C VAL A 188 1.97 -1.90 -7.56
N ALA A 189 2.07 -0.68 -8.09
CA ALA A 189 0.90 0.18 -8.29
C ALA A 189 -0.11 -0.45 -9.25
N HIS A 190 0.36 -1.01 -10.36
CA HIS A 190 -0.48 -1.74 -11.32
C HIS A 190 -1.19 -2.93 -10.67
N ALA A 191 -0.47 -3.72 -9.88
CA ALA A 191 -1.04 -4.83 -9.11
C ALA A 191 -2.11 -4.35 -8.12
N MET A 192 -1.84 -3.26 -7.38
CA MET A 192 -2.82 -2.69 -6.45
C MET A 192 -4.10 -2.25 -7.18
N LEU A 193 -3.99 -1.55 -8.31
CA LEU A 193 -5.15 -1.12 -9.09
C LEU A 193 -5.96 -2.31 -9.62
N ALA A 194 -5.28 -3.35 -10.13
CA ALA A 194 -5.92 -4.57 -10.59
C ALA A 194 -6.66 -5.34 -9.48
N MET A 195 -6.22 -5.20 -8.22
CA MET A 195 -6.84 -5.85 -7.06
C MET A 195 -8.05 -5.10 -6.50
N VAL A 196 -8.32 -3.86 -6.94
CA VAL A 196 -9.40 -3.03 -6.36
C VAL A 196 -10.74 -3.75 -6.39
N ASP A 197 -11.09 -4.38 -7.51
CA ASP A 197 -12.35 -5.11 -7.69
C ASP A 197 -12.18 -6.65 -7.62
N ASP A 198 -11.03 -7.15 -7.19
CA ASP A 198 -10.77 -8.60 -7.10
C ASP A 198 -11.19 -9.17 -5.73
N PRO A 199 -12.32 -9.91 -5.64
CA PRO A 199 -12.81 -10.47 -4.38
C PRO A 199 -11.85 -11.52 -3.80
N ALA A 200 -11.00 -12.16 -4.62
CA ALA A 200 -10.03 -13.14 -4.12
C ALA A 200 -8.94 -12.50 -3.23
N THR A 201 -8.76 -11.18 -3.31
CA THR A 201 -7.77 -10.45 -2.52
C THR A 201 -8.33 -9.82 -1.24
N VAL A 202 -9.64 -9.93 -1.01
CA VAL A 202 -10.31 -9.35 0.16
C VAL A 202 -9.92 -10.13 1.42
N LYS A 203 -9.51 -9.40 2.46
CA LYS A 203 -8.97 -9.92 3.73
C LYS A 203 -7.72 -10.79 3.53
N GLN A 204 -6.93 -10.50 2.50
CA GLN A 204 -5.71 -11.24 2.18
C GLN A 204 -4.46 -10.36 2.18
N GLY A 205 -3.35 -10.97 2.57
CA GLY A 205 -2.04 -10.47 2.22
C GLY A 205 -1.60 -11.05 0.87
N VAL A 206 -1.15 -10.22 -0.06
CA VAL A 206 -0.80 -10.63 -1.42
C VAL A 206 0.65 -10.26 -1.72
N GLY A 207 1.50 -11.25 -1.91
CA GLY A 207 2.89 -11.02 -2.33
C GLY A 207 2.97 -10.67 -3.81
N VAL A 208 3.79 -9.67 -4.15
CA VAL A 208 3.99 -9.20 -5.54
C VAL A 208 5.50 -9.10 -5.81
N ALA A 209 6.01 -9.89 -6.75
CA ALA A 209 7.45 -9.92 -7.06
C ALA A 209 7.75 -10.50 -8.45
N TYR A 210 8.95 -10.22 -8.95
CA TYR A 210 9.55 -10.91 -10.10
C TYR A 210 10.10 -12.26 -9.70
#